data_AF-A0A1V4X510-F1
#
_entry.id   AF-A0A1V4X510-F1
#
_cell.length_a   1.000
_cell.length_b   1.000
_cell.length_c   1.000
_cell.angle_alpha   90.00
_cell.angle_beta   90.00
_cell.angle_gamma   90.00
#
_symmetry.space_group_name_H-M   'P 1'
#
loop_
_entity.id
_entity.type
_entity.pdbx_description
1 polymer ?
#
loop_
_entity_poly.entity_id
_entity_poly.type
_entity_poly.pdbx_seq_one_letter_code
_entity_poly.pdbx_strand_id
1 'polypeptide(L)'
;MTGAFANVTSDLAYLMPSLSYDAGHVYLLLARRFTDFSGVASTGNQKAVAAALDRISTSARGDMEDVVNTVLGLSAPGARSACEQMGGLSHTALAATTFSSFRGYMGTMTERSRSFLTGEPSSVFAARPVMLAFKGGDRASDAGNTLLAALGRTGGIDLPYRGLWVQGYGGTGDMGGGDPASHYGYDMAGVVAGFDRQIADPLLLGISLGYSSTKTSMRDLTDKATVSSYQAGLYGVYRHDPWYLSSTVAFGYNRYDTQRDISFGEIVRSARARYDGHSLGGYLETGCRIATSGADIIPMASLMAGRLMRDGFRERNAGAVSLDADGESSSFLTGSLGVRFRKDYVFSSGAFTPEITMRWDHDLVGDDHVLNGRFAGQPLSAFTTRGERGDRNSFAPGFGFTLRTKENVYFQLIYDGSFSSDSAQHRATLGLRYAW
;
A
#
# COMPACT_ATOMS: atom_id res chain seq x y z
N MET A 1 -23.23 49.43 32.74
CA MET A 1 -22.00 49.91 32.07
C MET A 1 -22.39 51.10 31.19
N THR A 2 -21.63 52.19 31.16
CA THR A 2 -21.89 53.34 30.27
C THR A 2 -20.86 53.36 29.15
N GLY A 3 -21.24 52.89 27.96
CA GLY A 3 -20.40 52.88 26.75
C GLY A 3 -21.01 52.01 25.64
N ALA A 4 -20.74 52.35 24.38
CA ALA A 4 -21.15 51.57 23.21
C ALA A 4 -19.89 51.15 22.42
N PHE A 5 -19.83 49.88 21.99
CA PHE A 5 -18.76 49.42 21.10
C PHE A 5 -19.02 49.90 19.68
N ALA A 6 -17.96 50.35 19.01
CA ALA A 6 -18.06 50.96 17.67
C ALA A 6 -18.42 49.95 16.56
N ASN A 7 -17.96 48.71 16.66
CA ASN A 7 -18.26 47.62 15.72
C ASN A 7 -17.94 46.26 16.34
N VAL A 8 -18.52 45.19 15.79
CA VAL A 8 -18.03 43.82 15.98
C VAL A 8 -17.35 43.36 14.71
N THR A 9 -16.11 42.93 14.84
CA THR A 9 -15.35 42.28 13.75
C THR A 9 -15.32 40.77 14.01
N SER A 10 -15.39 39.99 12.93
CA SER A 10 -15.39 38.54 13.01
C SER A 10 -14.96 37.92 11.68
N ASP A 11 -14.26 36.80 11.77
CA ASP A 11 -13.82 35.96 10.66
C ASP A 11 -14.72 34.73 10.45
N LEU A 12 -15.86 34.66 11.14
CA LEU A 12 -16.81 33.56 11.08
C LEU A 12 -17.37 33.37 9.67
N ALA A 13 -17.35 32.12 9.19
CA ALA A 13 -17.77 31.79 7.83
C ALA A 13 -19.29 31.80 7.67
N TYR A 14 -20.00 31.32 8.69
CA TYR A 14 -21.44 31.04 8.62
C TYR A 14 -22.28 31.96 9.50
N LEU A 15 -21.65 32.75 10.38
CA LEU A 15 -22.35 33.61 11.32
C LEU A 15 -21.99 35.08 11.07
N MET A 16 -22.95 35.96 11.30
CA MET A 16 -22.79 37.41 11.25
C MET A 16 -23.09 37.96 12.65
N PRO A 17 -22.06 38.35 13.41
CA PRO A 17 -22.27 38.95 14.72
C PRO A 17 -22.78 40.39 14.61
N SER A 18 -23.65 40.76 15.53
CA SER A 18 -24.13 42.13 15.74
C SER A 18 -24.34 42.38 17.24
N LEU A 19 -24.29 43.64 17.66
CA LEU A 19 -24.56 44.01 19.05
C LEU A 19 -25.94 44.60 19.19
N SER A 20 -26.63 44.20 20.26
CA SER A 20 -27.83 44.86 20.77
C SER A 20 -27.59 45.28 22.22
N TYR A 21 -28.30 46.29 22.69
CA TYR A 21 -28.05 46.93 23.98
C TYR A 21 -29.36 47.10 24.75
N ASP A 22 -29.30 46.94 26.07
CA ASP A 22 -30.34 47.40 26.99
C ASP A 22 -29.74 48.28 28.11
N ALA A 23 -30.57 48.66 29.10
CA ALA A 23 -30.16 49.58 30.18
C ALA A 23 -29.00 49.06 31.05
N GLY A 24 -28.70 47.75 31.04
CA GLY A 24 -27.68 47.12 31.88
C GLY A 24 -26.68 46.23 31.14
N HIS A 25 -27.02 45.77 29.93
CA HIS A 25 -26.36 44.66 29.23
C HIS A 25 -26.02 45.00 27.79
N VAL A 26 -24.99 44.30 27.30
CA VAL A 26 -24.63 44.22 25.89
C VAL A 26 -24.89 42.79 25.44
N TYR A 27 -25.68 42.61 24.39
CA TYR A 27 -26.01 41.33 23.80
C TYR A 27 -25.24 41.14 22.49
N LEU A 28 -24.55 40.02 22.35
CA LEU A 28 -24.00 39.57 21.07
C LEU A 28 -25.01 38.66 20.38
N LEU A 29 -25.54 39.11 19.25
CA LEU A 29 -26.45 38.35 18.40
C LEU A 29 -25.65 37.72 17.25
N LEU A 30 -25.73 36.41 17.11
CA LEU A 30 -25.13 35.66 16.01
C LEU A 30 -26.23 35.23 15.03
N ALA A 31 -26.33 35.91 13.89
CA ALA A 31 -27.27 35.55 12.84
C ALA A 31 -26.62 34.56 11.85
N ARG A 32 -27.32 33.48 11.48
CA ARG A 32 -26.87 32.57 10.42
C ARG A 32 -26.88 33.29 9.06
N ARG A 33 -25.74 33.27 8.37
CA ARG A 33 -25.65 33.68 6.96
C ARG A 33 -26.37 32.65 6.10
N PHE A 34 -26.96 33.07 4.98
CA PHE A 34 -27.54 32.16 3.98
C PHE A 34 -26.46 31.45 3.13
N THR A 35 -25.38 31.02 3.79
CA THR A 35 -24.27 30.30 3.18
C THR A 35 -24.29 28.87 3.70
N ASP A 36 -24.45 27.92 2.79
CA ASP A 36 -24.34 26.48 3.09
C ASP A 36 -22.89 26.11 3.42
N PHE A 37 -22.69 25.02 4.18
CA PHE A 37 -21.35 24.49 4.48
C PHE A 37 -20.56 24.24 3.19
N SER A 38 -21.23 23.66 2.19
CA SER A 38 -20.63 23.38 0.87
C SER A 38 -20.22 24.63 0.10
N GLY A 39 -20.79 25.80 0.39
CA GLY A 39 -20.43 27.08 -0.23
C GLY A 39 -19.08 27.64 0.23
N VAL A 40 -18.57 27.20 1.37
CA VAL A 40 -17.26 27.63 1.91
C VAL A 40 -16.15 26.67 1.49
N ALA A 41 -16.47 25.42 1.17
CA ALA A 41 -15.54 24.38 0.77
C ALA A 41 -14.84 24.66 -0.57
N SER A 42 -13.55 24.32 -0.64
CA SER A 42 -12.70 24.51 -1.83
C SER A 42 -12.50 23.21 -2.61
N THR A 43 -12.14 22.12 -1.94
CA THR A 43 -11.80 20.84 -2.61
C THR A 43 -13.03 19.97 -2.84
N GLY A 44 -12.92 18.98 -3.73
CA GLY A 44 -14.00 18.02 -3.98
C GLY A 44 -14.39 17.25 -2.72
N ASN A 45 -13.40 16.81 -1.94
CA ASN A 45 -13.61 16.10 -0.69
C ASN A 45 -14.27 16.99 0.38
N GLN A 46 -13.79 18.23 0.54
CA GLN A 46 -14.42 19.19 1.46
C GLN A 46 -15.89 19.41 1.09
N LYS A 47 -16.20 19.59 -0.19
CA LYS A 47 -17.58 19.78 -0.67
C LYS A 47 -18.46 18.56 -0.42
N ALA A 48 -17.93 17.35 -0.60
CA ALA A 48 -18.67 16.12 -0.37
C ALA A 48 -19.11 15.99 1.11
N VAL A 49 -18.19 16.23 2.04
CA VAL A 49 -18.46 16.19 3.49
C VAL A 49 -19.37 17.35 3.91
N ALA A 50 -19.11 18.56 3.42
CA ALA A 50 -19.91 19.73 3.72
C ALA A 50 -21.36 19.58 3.23
N ALA A 51 -21.58 19.01 2.04
CA ALA A 51 -22.91 18.70 1.54
C ALA A 51 -23.64 17.64 2.37
N ALA A 52 -22.92 16.75 3.06
CA ALA A 52 -23.50 15.83 4.02
C ALA A 52 -23.95 16.55 5.30
N LEU A 53 -23.16 17.52 5.79
CA LEU A 53 -23.54 18.39 6.91
C LEU A 53 -24.76 19.24 6.56
N ASP A 54 -24.82 19.82 5.36
CA ASP A 54 -25.96 20.62 4.89
C ASP A 54 -27.27 19.84 5.03
N ARG A 55 -27.27 18.58 4.58
CA ARG A 55 -28.44 17.67 4.64
C ARG A 55 -28.93 17.34 6.04
N ILE A 56 -28.05 17.34 7.04
CA ILE A 56 -28.41 16.98 8.42
C ILE A 56 -28.49 18.19 9.35
N SER A 57 -28.08 19.38 8.89
CA SER A 57 -27.90 20.56 9.75
C SER A 57 -29.16 21.00 10.51
N THR A 58 -30.36 20.72 9.99
CA THR A 58 -31.63 21.07 10.63
C THR A 58 -32.24 19.92 11.46
N SER A 59 -31.84 18.68 11.19
CA SER A 59 -32.33 17.47 11.85
C SER A 59 -31.36 16.88 12.87
N ALA A 60 -30.11 17.34 12.90
CA ALA A 60 -29.09 16.93 13.86
C ALA A 60 -29.57 17.18 15.30
N ARG A 61 -29.30 16.23 16.19
CA ARG A 61 -29.65 16.29 17.61
C ARG A 61 -28.50 15.74 18.45
N GLY A 62 -28.42 16.17 19.70
CA GLY A 62 -27.42 15.69 20.65
C GLY A 62 -26.00 15.95 20.14
N ASP A 63 -25.13 14.94 20.20
CA ASP A 63 -23.72 15.08 19.83
C ASP A 63 -23.47 15.62 18.40
N MET A 64 -24.35 15.30 17.44
CA MET A 64 -24.23 15.83 16.07
C MET A 64 -24.64 17.31 15.99
N GLU A 65 -25.56 17.75 16.84
CA GLU A 65 -25.94 19.17 16.94
C GLU A 65 -24.75 19.99 17.45
N ASP A 66 -24.02 19.48 18.45
CA ASP A 66 -22.80 20.12 18.96
C ASP A 66 -21.71 20.22 17.88
N VAL A 67 -21.54 19.18 17.06
CA VAL A 67 -20.63 19.19 15.91
C VAL A 67 -21.03 20.26 14.90
N VAL A 68 -22.30 20.30 14.48
CA VAL A 68 -22.81 21.28 13.52
C VAL A 68 -22.64 22.71 14.06
N ASN A 69 -22.99 22.94 15.33
CA ASN A 69 -22.82 24.24 15.99
C ASN A 69 -21.35 24.66 16.08
N THR A 70 -20.45 23.72 16.36
CA THR A 70 -19.01 23.97 16.35
C THR A 70 -18.55 24.45 14.97
N VAL A 71 -18.96 23.74 13.89
CA VAL A 71 -18.58 24.13 12.52
C VAL A 71 -19.15 25.49 12.13
N LEU A 72 -20.38 25.82 12.55
CA LEU A 72 -20.96 27.15 12.34
C LEU A 72 -20.13 28.28 12.99
N GLY A 73 -19.49 27.98 14.12
CA GLY A 73 -18.60 28.88 14.86
C GLY A 73 -17.17 28.97 14.32
N LEU A 74 -16.85 28.36 13.17
CA LEU A 74 -15.50 28.41 12.60
C LEU A 74 -15.34 29.51 11.54
N SER A 75 -14.09 29.94 11.36
CA SER A 75 -13.67 30.70 10.19
C SER A 75 -13.68 29.83 8.92
N ALA A 76 -13.60 30.44 7.74
CA ALA A 76 -13.64 29.68 6.49
C ALA A 76 -12.50 28.64 6.38
N PRO A 77 -11.24 28.96 6.72
CA PRO A 77 -10.18 27.96 6.79
C PRO A 77 -10.45 26.86 7.84
N GLY A 78 -10.98 27.23 9.01
CA GLY A 78 -11.31 26.28 10.08
C GLY A 78 -12.39 25.28 9.64
N ALA A 79 -13.45 25.76 8.97
CA ALA A 79 -14.51 24.90 8.47
C ALA A 79 -14.05 23.94 7.36
N ARG A 80 -13.14 24.40 6.47
CA ARG A 80 -12.53 23.55 5.45
C ARG A 80 -11.71 22.43 6.08
N SER A 81 -10.85 22.76 7.04
CA SER A 81 -10.06 21.77 7.78
C SER A 81 -10.95 20.79 8.55
N ALA A 82 -12.03 21.27 9.18
CA ALA A 82 -13.00 20.40 9.83
C ALA A 82 -13.60 19.37 8.85
N CYS A 83 -13.95 19.79 7.63
CA CYS A 83 -14.47 18.88 6.60
C CYS A 83 -13.44 17.84 6.15
N GLU A 84 -12.17 18.23 5.98
CA GLU A 84 -11.08 17.30 5.64
C GLU A 84 -10.90 16.25 6.74
N GLN A 85 -10.83 16.70 7.99
CA GLN A 85 -10.64 15.83 9.14
C GLN A 85 -11.83 14.89 9.36
N MET A 86 -13.06 15.28 9.02
CA MET A 86 -14.24 14.44 9.11
C MET A 86 -14.40 13.45 7.93
N GLY A 87 -13.73 13.69 6.80
CA GLY A 87 -13.99 12.98 5.55
C GLY A 87 -13.42 11.57 5.39
N GLY A 88 -12.62 11.08 6.35
CA GLY A 88 -12.09 9.72 6.29
C GLY A 88 -11.06 9.48 5.18
N LEU A 89 -10.40 10.53 4.69
CA LEU A 89 -9.56 10.46 3.49
C LEU A 89 -8.39 9.47 3.62
N SER A 90 -7.87 9.23 4.83
CA SER A 90 -6.87 8.18 5.08
C SER A 90 -7.31 6.77 4.69
N HIS A 91 -8.61 6.50 4.64
CA HIS A 91 -9.13 5.20 4.17
C HIS A 91 -9.01 5.00 2.67
N THR A 92 -8.92 6.06 1.87
CA THR A 92 -8.76 5.94 0.41
C THR A 92 -7.33 5.54 0.06
N ALA A 93 -6.33 6.09 0.78
CA ALA A 93 -4.91 5.75 0.64
C ALA A 93 -4.62 4.25 0.85
N LEU A 94 -5.41 3.58 1.70
CA LEU A 94 -5.18 2.17 2.04
C LEU A 94 -5.36 1.21 0.86
N ALA A 95 -6.14 1.59 -0.16
CA ALA A 95 -6.23 0.77 -1.37
C ALA A 95 -4.90 0.75 -2.13
N ALA A 96 -4.33 1.93 -2.39
CA ALA A 96 -3.04 2.08 -3.06
C ALA A 96 -1.90 1.43 -2.28
N THR A 97 -1.79 1.67 -0.96
CA THR A 97 -0.70 1.10 -0.16
C THR A 97 -0.79 -0.42 -0.02
N THR A 98 -2.01 -0.98 0.05
CA THR A 98 -2.23 -2.44 -0.02
C THR A 98 -1.77 -2.99 -1.37
N PHE A 99 -2.08 -2.32 -2.48
CA PHE A 99 -1.60 -2.73 -3.79
C PHE A 99 -0.07 -2.65 -3.88
N SER A 100 0.57 -1.59 -3.41
CA SER A 100 2.03 -1.49 -3.38
C SER A 100 2.66 -2.65 -2.61
N SER A 101 2.12 -3.01 -1.43
CA SER A 101 2.60 -4.15 -0.65
C SER A 101 2.41 -5.48 -1.37
N PHE A 102 1.28 -5.66 -2.04
CA PHE A 102 0.95 -6.87 -2.80
C PHE A 102 1.78 -7.01 -4.09
N ARG A 103 2.10 -5.88 -4.74
CA ARG A 103 3.07 -5.84 -5.85
C ARG A 103 4.47 -6.20 -5.35
N GLY A 104 4.88 -5.69 -4.18
CA GLY A 104 6.14 -6.04 -3.54
C GLY A 104 6.27 -7.55 -3.28
N TYR A 105 5.20 -8.18 -2.77
CA TYR A 105 5.12 -9.64 -2.61
C TYR A 105 5.31 -10.37 -3.94
N MET A 106 4.48 -10.07 -4.97
CA MET A 106 4.59 -10.71 -6.29
C MET A 106 5.96 -10.48 -6.97
N GLY A 107 6.59 -9.34 -6.68
CA GLY A 107 7.95 -9.03 -7.12
C GLY A 107 8.97 -10.05 -6.63
N THR A 108 8.86 -10.55 -5.39
CA THR A 108 9.77 -11.59 -4.87
C THR A 108 9.70 -12.90 -5.67
N MET A 109 8.49 -13.34 -6.11
CA MET A 109 8.37 -14.52 -6.99
C MET A 109 8.93 -14.25 -8.39
N THR A 110 8.84 -13.02 -8.88
CA THR A 110 9.41 -12.63 -10.17
C THR A 110 10.93 -12.66 -10.11
N GLU A 111 11.51 -12.08 -9.05
CA GLU A 111 12.95 -12.13 -8.75
C GLU A 111 13.43 -13.57 -8.58
N ARG A 112 12.63 -14.39 -7.89
CA ARG A 112 12.88 -15.82 -7.75
C ARG A 112 12.90 -16.55 -9.10
N SER A 113 11.90 -16.31 -9.94
CA SER A 113 11.78 -16.89 -11.28
C SER A 113 12.96 -16.47 -12.18
N ARG A 114 13.42 -15.23 -12.04
CA ARG A 114 14.59 -14.71 -12.75
C ARG A 114 15.86 -15.45 -12.41
N SER A 115 16.10 -15.78 -11.13
CA SER A 115 17.27 -16.57 -10.72
C SER A 115 17.34 -17.94 -11.43
N PHE A 116 16.20 -18.54 -11.79
CA PHE A 116 16.17 -19.78 -12.57
C PHE A 116 16.50 -19.55 -14.05
N LEU A 117 15.97 -18.49 -14.67
CA LEU A 117 16.24 -18.14 -16.07
C LEU A 117 17.73 -17.90 -16.30
N THR A 118 18.38 -17.27 -15.32
CA THR A 118 19.79 -16.89 -15.38
C THR A 118 20.74 -18.05 -15.09
N GLY A 119 20.21 -19.22 -14.72
CA GLY A 119 21.00 -20.38 -14.30
C GLY A 119 21.68 -20.19 -12.94
N GLU A 120 21.21 -19.23 -12.14
CA GLU A 120 21.74 -19.00 -10.80
C GLU A 120 21.26 -20.10 -9.84
N PRO A 121 22.08 -20.47 -8.83
CA PRO A 121 21.69 -21.44 -7.82
C PRO A 121 20.49 -20.89 -7.06
N SER A 122 19.30 -21.38 -7.39
CA SER A 122 18.10 -20.66 -7.01
C SER A 122 17.87 -20.81 -5.50
N SER A 123 17.98 -21.96 -4.84
CA SER A 123 17.50 -22.11 -3.45
C SER A 123 18.51 -21.98 -2.31
N VAL A 124 18.05 -21.51 -1.13
CA VAL A 124 18.79 -21.49 0.14
C VAL A 124 19.02 -22.92 0.69
N PHE A 125 18.24 -23.90 0.24
CA PHE A 125 18.17 -25.26 0.77
C PHE A 125 18.40 -26.36 -0.28
N ALA A 126 18.89 -26.01 -1.47
CA ALA A 126 19.00 -26.93 -2.59
C ALA A 126 20.25 -27.79 -2.35
N ALA A 127 19.99 -29.07 -2.11
CA ALA A 127 20.92 -30.19 -2.09
C ALA A 127 21.73 -30.49 -0.80
N ARG A 128 21.56 -29.79 0.34
CA ARG A 128 22.22 -30.18 1.62
C ARG A 128 21.35 -29.89 2.85
N PRO A 129 21.46 -30.70 3.94
CA PRO A 129 20.65 -30.53 5.14
C PRO A 129 20.98 -29.20 5.83
N VAL A 130 19.95 -28.37 6.04
CA VAL A 130 20.07 -27.15 6.83
C VAL A 130 20.09 -27.51 8.32
N MET A 131 21.27 -27.39 8.91
CA MET A 131 21.46 -27.26 10.35
C MET A 131 21.21 -25.79 10.72
N LEU A 132 20.06 -25.50 11.30
CA LEU A 132 19.84 -24.24 12.00
C LEU A 132 20.84 -24.18 13.16
N ALA A 133 21.75 -23.20 13.15
CA ALA A 133 22.69 -22.98 14.24
C ALA A 133 21.92 -22.50 15.48
N PHE A 134 21.54 -23.43 16.36
CA PHE A 134 20.93 -23.13 17.64
C PHE A 134 21.99 -23.25 18.74
N LYS A 135 22.26 -22.15 19.45
CA LYS A 135 23.09 -22.16 20.66
C LYS A 135 22.16 -22.41 21.87
N GLY A 136 22.37 -23.53 22.53
CA GLY A 136 21.87 -23.79 23.89
C GLY A 136 20.69 -24.75 23.92
N GLY A 137 20.89 -25.88 24.61
CA GLY A 137 19.91 -26.93 24.76
C GLY A 137 18.69 -26.46 25.55
N ASP A 138 17.52 -26.61 24.93
CA ASP A 138 16.40 -27.35 25.48
C ASP A 138 15.44 -27.66 24.32
N ARG A 139 14.90 -28.87 24.33
CA ARG A 139 14.17 -29.48 23.21
C ARG A 139 12.91 -28.67 22.84
N ALA A 140 12.85 -28.20 21.59
CA ALA A 140 11.62 -27.77 20.94
C ALA A 140 11.47 -28.43 19.55
N SER A 141 10.39 -29.23 19.45
CA SER A 141 9.75 -29.90 18.30
C SER A 141 10.62 -30.60 17.24
N ASP A 142 10.42 -31.92 17.16
CA ASP A 142 10.78 -32.77 16.02
C ASP A 142 10.26 -32.28 14.65
N ALA A 143 9.35 -31.31 14.61
CA ALA A 143 8.71 -30.79 13.39
C ALA A 143 9.71 -30.35 12.31
N GLY A 144 10.88 -29.81 12.68
CA GLY A 144 11.92 -29.44 11.72
C GLY A 144 12.56 -30.66 11.03
N ASN A 145 12.87 -31.71 11.81
CA ASN A 145 13.42 -32.96 11.29
C ASN A 145 12.35 -33.80 10.56
N THR A 146 11.09 -33.76 11.02
CA THR A 146 9.98 -34.49 10.44
C THR A 146 9.54 -33.89 9.11
N LEU A 147 9.51 -32.56 8.96
CA LEU A 147 9.27 -31.89 7.67
C LEU A 147 10.39 -32.19 6.68
N LEU A 148 11.65 -32.14 7.13
CA LEU A 148 12.82 -32.43 6.30
C LEU A 148 12.87 -33.91 5.88
N ALA A 149 12.51 -34.83 6.77
CA ALA A 149 12.41 -36.26 6.50
C ALA A 149 11.21 -36.62 5.59
N ALA A 150 10.09 -35.91 5.72
CA ALA A 150 8.93 -36.07 4.84
C ALA A 150 9.22 -35.59 3.41
N LEU A 151 9.97 -34.49 3.25
CA LEU A 151 10.40 -33.99 1.95
C LEU A 151 11.48 -34.87 1.31
N GLY A 152 12.34 -35.53 2.11
CA GLY A 152 13.36 -36.47 1.66
C GLY A 152 12.85 -37.88 1.27
N ARG A 153 11.60 -38.24 1.63
CA ARG A 153 11.04 -39.59 1.41
C ARG A 153 10.16 -39.74 0.16
N THR A 154 10.03 -38.72 -0.68
CA THR A 154 9.36 -38.87 -2.01
C THR A 154 10.33 -39.46 -3.03
N GLY A 155 10.51 -40.78 -2.95
CA GLY A 155 11.39 -41.55 -3.82
C GLY A 155 11.04 -41.46 -5.31
N GLY A 156 12.08 -41.56 -6.15
CA GLY A 156 11.97 -42.17 -7.48
C GLY A 156 11.82 -41.26 -8.70
N ILE A 157 11.98 -39.93 -8.60
CA ILE A 157 12.05 -39.08 -9.81
C ILE A 157 13.25 -38.14 -9.70
N ASP A 158 14.33 -38.48 -10.41
CA ASP A 158 15.50 -37.63 -10.68
C ASP A 158 15.06 -36.43 -11.53
N LEU A 159 14.61 -35.37 -10.86
CA LEU A 159 14.50 -34.05 -11.46
C LEU A 159 15.58 -33.17 -10.83
N PRO A 160 16.41 -32.48 -11.64
CA PRO A 160 17.69 -31.94 -11.19
C PRO A 160 17.60 -30.79 -10.17
N TYR A 161 16.42 -30.22 -9.92
CA TYR A 161 16.30 -29.03 -9.07
C TYR A 161 15.02 -28.99 -8.21
N ARG A 162 15.20 -28.90 -6.87
CA ARG A 162 14.18 -28.63 -5.85
C ARG A 162 14.77 -27.67 -4.80
N GLY A 163 13.96 -26.75 -4.28
CA GLY A 163 14.52 -25.71 -3.43
C GLY A 163 13.53 -25.00 -2.53
N LEU A 164 13.87 -24.87 -1.25
CA LEU A 164 13.25 -23.89 -0.36
C LEU A 164 13.99 -22.56 -0.47
N TRP A 165 13.31 -21.45 -0.18
CA TRP A 165 13.93 -20.14 -0.13
C TRP A 165 13.19 -19.21 0.82
N VAL A 166 13.90 -18.18 1.28
CA VAL A 166 13.36 -17.09 2.10
C VAL A 166 13.97 -15.79 1.59
N GLN A 167 13.16 -14.75 1.43
CA GLN A 167 13.58 -13.41 1.05
C GLN A 167 12.91 -12.38 1.94
N GLY A 168 13.66 -11.33 2.30
CA GLY A 168 13.11 -10.15 2.95
C GLY A 168 13.04 -9.01 1.94
N TYR A 169 11.96 -8.23 1.98
CA TYR A 169 11.84 -7.02 1.20
C TYR A 169 11.34 -5.86 2.07
N GLY A 170 11.70 -4.66 1.66
CA GLY A 170 11.23 -3.42 2.28
C GLY A 170 11.09 -2.33 1.24
N GLY A 171 10.34 -1.30 1.58
CA GLY A 171 10.17 -0.17 0.67
C GLY A 171 9.48 1.00 1.32
N THR A 172 9.62 2.14 0.67
CA THR A 172 8.96 3.38 1.04
C THR A 172 8.26 3.95 -0.18
N GLY A 173 7.24 4.76 0.03
CA GLY A 173 6.61 5.45 -1.08
C GLY A 173 5.87 6.70 -0.64
N ASP A 174 5.83 7.65 -1.54
CA ASP A 174 5.16 8.92 -1.39
C ASP A 174 4.17 9.12 -2.52
N MET A 175 2.97 9.57 -2.17
CA MET A 175 1.92 9.96 -3.09
C MET A 175 1.55 11.41 -2.82
N GLY A 176 1.81 12.26 -3.82
CA GLY A 176 1.39 13.65 -3.88
C GLY A 176 0.38 13.87 -5.00
N GLY A 177 0.11 15.14 -5.31
CA GLY A 177 -0.78 15.57 -6.39
C GLY A 177 -2.21 15.84 -5.90
N GLY A 178 -2.98 16.59 -6.68
CA GLY A 178 -4.40 16.83 -6.43
C GLY A 178 -4.73 17.62 -5.15
N ASP A 179 -5.58 17.04 -4.30
CA ASP A 179 -6.03 17.63 -3.03
C ASP A 179 -4.96 17.40 -1.94
N PRO A 180 -4.42 18.46 -1.31
CA PRO A 180 -3.38 18.31 -0.29
C PRO A 180 -3.75 17.34 0.83
N ALA A 181 -5.04 17.31 1.22
CA ALA A 181 -5.49 16.43 2.29
C ALA A 181 -5.34 14.92 1.95
N SER A 182 -5.22 14.55 0.67
CA SER A 182 -5.02 13.17 0.22
C SER A 182 -3.55 12.78 0.04
N HIS A 183 -2.60 13.67 0.29
CA HIS A 183 -1.18 13.31 0.27
C HIS A 183 -0.84 12.34 1.41
N TYR A 184 -0.09 11.29 1.09
CA TYR A 184 0.35 10.30 2.08
C TYR A 184 1.73 9.73 1.78
N GLY A 185 2.38 9.25 2.83
CA GLY A 185 3.58 8.42 2.76
C GLY A 185 3.32 7.04 3.36
N TYR A 186 4.10 6.05 2.93
CA TYR A 186 4.08 4.72 3.55
C TYR A 186 5.46 4.07 3.63
N ASP A 187 5.62 3.24 4.65
CA ASP A 187 6.75 2.33 4.84
C ASP A 187 6.22 0.91 4.88
N MET A 188 6.87 -0.01 4.17
CA MET A 188 6.54 -1.42 4.17
C MET A 188 7.75 -2.29 4.42
N ALA A 189 7.52 -3.40 5.11
CA ALA A 189 8.49 -4.48 5.25
C ALA A 189 7.76 -5.82 5.19
N GLY A 190 8.37 -6.82 4.57
CA GLY A 190 7.81 -8.14 4.45
C GLY A 190 8.86 -9.23 4.33
N VAL A 191 8.43 -10.44 4.63
CA VAL A 191 9.21 -11.67 4.47
C VAL A 191 8.39 -12.66 3.68
N VAL A 192 9.04 -13.35 2.75
CA VAL A 192 8.43 -14.37 1.90
C VAL A 192 9.27 -15.62 1.99
N ALA A 193 8.60 -16.75 2.16
CA ALA A 193 9.21 -18.07 2.07
C ALA A 193 8.51 -18.87 0.98
N GLY A 194 9.24 -19.74 0.30
CA GLY A 194 8.66 -20.54 -0.77
C GLY A 194 9.40 -21.84 -1.02
N PHE A 195 8.80 -22.64 -1.89
CA PHE A 195 9.33 -23.89 -2.39
C PHE A 195 9.13 -23.94 -3.90
N ASP A 196 10.17 -24.28 -4.65
CA ASP A 196 10.08 -24.56 -6.08
C ASP A 196 10.71 -25.90 -6.48
N ARG A 197 10.23 -26.40 -7.60
CA ARG A 197 10.73 -27.60 -8.27
C ARG A 197 10.74 -27.39 -9.78
N GLN A 198 11.84 -27.80 -10.40
CA GLN A 198 11.89 -28.00 -11.85
C GLN A 198 11.16 -29.30 -12.16
N ILE A 199 10.04 -29.21 -12.88
CA ILE A 199 9.18 -30.36 -13.19
C ILE A 199 9.52 -30.94 -14.56
N ALA A 200 10.07 -30.12 -15.46
CA ALA A 200 10.65 -30.52 -16.73
C ALA A 200 11.84 -29.60 -17.05
N ASP A 201 12.69 -29.98 -17.98
CA ASP A 201 13.87 -29.18 -18.37
C ASP A 201 13.56 -27.68 -18.61
N PRO A 202 12.45 -27.28 -19.28
CA PRO A 202 12.12 -25.88 -19.46
C PRO A 202 11.26 -25.27 -18.34
N LEU A 203 10.70 -26.06 -17.41
CA LEU A 203 9.61 -25.61 -16.53
C LEU A 203 9.94 -25.75 -15.04
N LEU A 204 9.92 -24.62 -14.32
CA LEU A 204 9.93 -24.56 -12.86
C LEU A 204 8.59 -24.05 -12.35
N LEU A 205 8.04 -24.72 -11.34
CA LEU A 205 6.87 -24.27 -10.60
C LEU A 205 7.21 -24.12 -9.12
N GLY A 206 6.55 -23.19 -8.44
CA GLY A 206 6.72 -22.99 -7.02
C GLY A 206 5.50 -22.41 -6.33
N ILE A 207 5.55 -22.50 -5.01
CA ILE A 207 4.56 -21.95 -4.09
C ILE A 207 5.26 -21.04 -3.09
N SER A 208 4.54 -20.05 -2.58
CA SER A 208 5.08 -19.07 -1.64
C SER A 208 4.05 -18.65 -0.61
N LEU A 209 4.53 -18.32 0.58
CA LEU A 209 3.79 -17.71 1.67
C LEU A 209 4.54 -16.47 2.15
N GLY A 210 3.83 -15.41 2.47
CA GLY A 210 4.44 -14.16 2.90
C GLY A 210 3.63 -13.44 3.95
N TYR A 211 4.33 -12.62 4.72
CA TYR A 211 3.75 -11.66 5.64
C TYR A 211 4.37 -10.30 5.41
N SER A 212 3.56 -9.25 5.36
CA SER A 212 4.04 -7.88 5.32
C SER A 212 3.26 -6.97 6.27
N SER A 213 3.93 -5.91 6.70
CA SER A 213 3.36 -4.84 7.48
C SER A 213 3.62 -3.53 6.75
N THR A 214 2.56 -2.76 6.52
CA THR A 214 2.62 -1.45 5.87
C THR A 214 2.07 -0.40 6.81
N LYS A 215 2.84 0.64 7.09
CA LYS A 215 2.40 1.80 7.87
C LYS A 215 2.16 2.95 6.92
N THR A 216 1.03 3.62 7.06
CA THR A 216 0.63 4.76 6.22
C THR A 216 0.34 5.95 7.10
N SER A 217 0.86 7.11 6.72
CA SER A 217 0.60 8.39 7.40
C SER A 217 0.22 9.44 6.37
N MET A 218 -0.87 10.16 6.64
CA MET A 218 -1.22 11.34 5.85
C MET A 218 -0.22 12.47 6.11
N ARG A 219 0.02 13.32 5.11
CA ARG A 219 0.97 14.44 5.22
C ARG A 219 0.32 15.66 5.87
N ASP A 220 -0.90 15.97 5.41
CA ASP A 220 -1.66 17.16 5.82
C ASP A 220 -2.74 16.84 6.87
N LEU A 221 -2.88 15.56 7.26
CA LEU A 221 -3.72 15.10 8.37
C LEU A 221 -2.88 14.30 9.37
N THR A 222 -3.34 14.22 10.62
CA THR A 222 -2.70 13.44 11.68
C THR A 222 -3.05 11.94 11.64
N ASP A 223 -3.84 11.52 10.64
CA ASP A 223 -4.32 10.16 10.45
C ASP A 223 -3.18 9.17 10.20
N LYS A 224 -3.34 7.97 10.77
CA LYS A 224 -2.39 6.85 10.64
C LYS A 224 -3.12 5.54 10.43
N ALA A 225 -2.51 4.66 9.67
CA ALA A 225 -3.01 3.32 9.47
C ALA A 225 -1.89 2.29 9.43
N THR A 226 -2.20 1.07 9.86
CA THR A 226 -1.33 -0.10 9.68
C THR A 226 -2.11 -1.20 8.97
N VAL A 227 -1.49 -1.77 7.94
CA VAL A 227 -2.01 -2.91 7.20
C VAL A 227 -1.11 -4.11 7.43
N SER A 228 -1.68 -5.19 7.95
CA SER A 228 -1.00 -6.49 8.07
C SER A 228 -1.53 -7.42 6.99
N SER A 229 -0.67 -7.86 6.08
CA SER A 229 -1.03 -8.69 4.94
C SER A 229 -0.43 -10.08 5.06
N TYR A 230 -1.26 -11.11 4.87
CA TYR A 230 -0.90 -12.52 4.82
C TYR A 230 -1.16 -13.02 3.41
N GLN A 231 -0.10 -13.46 2.72
CA GLN A 231 -0.15 -13.68 1.27
C GLN A 231 0.28 -15.10 0.92
N ALA A 232 -0.36 -15.67 -0.09
CA ALA A 232 -0.02 -16.96 -0.66
C ALA A 232 0.00 -16.85 -2.18
N GLY A 233 0.91 -17.57 -2.83
CA GLY A 233 1.12 -17.43 -4.26
C GLY A 233 1.62 -18.71 -4.90
N LEU A 234 1.31 -18.82 -6.19
CA LEU A 234 1.86 -19.82 -7.10
C LEU A 234 2.63 -19.06 -8.17
N TYR A 235 3.80 -19.57 -8.54
CA TYR A 235 4.57 -18.99 -9.63
C TYR A 235 5.15 -20.09 -10.51
N GLY A 236 5.42 -19.73 -11.74
CA GLY A 236 5.98 -20.63 -12.73
C GLY A 236 6.80 -19.88 -13.74
N VAL A 237 7.87 -20.53 -14.20
CA VAL A 237 8.73 -20.00 -15.24
C VAL A 237 9.02 -21.07 -16.27
N TYR A 238 8.80 -20.72 -17.53
CA TYR A 238 9.03 -21.55 -18.69
C TYR A 238 10.13 -20.92 -19.54
N ARG A 239 11.24 -21.64 -19.73
CA ARG A 239 12.39 -21.20 -20.52
C ARG A 239 12.46 -21.99 -21.82
N HIS A 240 12.41 -21.29 -22.95
CA HIS A 240 12.60 -21.84 -24.28
C HIS A 240 13.45 -20.89 -25.10
N ASP A 241 14.77 -21.07 -25.05
CA ASP A 241 15.74 -20.11 -25.56
C ASP A 241 15.43 -19.69 -27.02
N PRO A 242 15.53 -18.39 -27.35
CA PRO A 242 15.96 -17.28 -26.49
C PRO A 242 14.85 -16.71 -25.59
N TRP A 243 13.65 -17.28 -25.61
CA TRP A 243 12.47 -16.75 -24.94
C TRP A 243 12.28 -17.30 -23.53
N TYR A 244 11.59 -16.53 -22.71
CA TYR A 244 11.04 -17.03 -21.46
C TYR A 244 9.65 -16.45 -21.20
N LEU A 245 8.90 -17.17 -20.38
CA LEU A 245 7.63 -16.74 -19.81
C LEU A 245 7.69 -16.94 -18.29
N SER A 246 7.41 -15.90 -17.53
CA SER A 246 7.29 -15.92 -16.07
C SER A 246 5.87 -15.53 -15.68
N SER A 247 5.25 -16.29 -14.78
CA SER A 247 3.90 -16.01 -14.32
C SER A 247 3.78 -16.22 -12.82
N THR A 248 3.01 -15.34 -12.17
CA THR A 248 2.67 -15.42 -10.76
C THR A 248 1.17 -15.18 -10.60
N VAL A 249 0.53 -15.93 -9.72
CA VAL A 249 -0.81 -15.64 -9.20
C VAL A 249 -0.75 -15.65 -7.68
N ALA A 250 -1.42 -14.68 -7.06
CA ALA A 250 -1.35 -14.49 -5.62
C ALA A 250 -2.72 -14.13 -5.03
N PHE A 251 -2.90 -14.54 -3.78
CA PHE A 251 -4.01 -14.15 -2.93
C PHE A 251 -3.46 -13.54 -1.63
N GLY A 252 -4.14 -12.55 -1.09
CA GLY A 252 -3.79 -11.91 0.18
C GLY A 252 -5.02 -11.70 1.06
N TYR A 253 -4.87 -11.95 2.36
CA TYR A 253 -5.79 -11.47 3.39
C TYR A 253 -5.13 -10.29 4.12
N ASN A 254 -5.85 -9.19 4.23
CA ASN A 254 -5.35 -7.93 4.76
C ASN A 254 -6.19 -7.52 5.97
N ARG A 255 -5.52 -7.16 7.06
CA ARG A 255 -6.16 -6.56 8.24
C ARG A 255 -5.76 -5.10 8.34
N TYR A 256 -6.75 -4.23 8.49
CA TYR A 256 -6.59 -2.78 8.60
C TYR A 256 -6.82 -2.35 10.05
N ASP A 257 -5.88 -1.61 10.62
CA ASP A 257 -6.06 -0.87 11.89
C ASP A 257 -5.84 0.62 11.58
N THR A 258 -6.88 1.44 11.77
CA THR A 258 -6.87 2.86 11.42
C THR A 258 -7.15 3.73 12.64
N GLN A 259 -6.49 4.89 12.68
CA GLN A 259 -6.74 5.94 13.65
C GLN A 259 -6.79 7.28 12.92
N ARG A 260 -7.87 8.04 13.16
CA ARG A 260 -8.03 9.41 12.66
C ARG A 260 -8.22 10.35 13.83
N ASP A 261 -7.37 11.35 13.92
CA ASP A 261 -7.46 12.34 14.99
C ASP A 261 -8.17 13.58 14.43
N ILE A 262 -9.30 13.93 15.06
CA ILE A 262 -10.24 14.95 14.59
C ILE A 262 -10.25 16.07 15.62
N SER A 263 -9.75 17.24 15.24
CA SER A 263 -9.56 18.41 16.07
C SER A 263 -9.98 19.69 15.33
N PHE A 264 -11.15 20.23 15.68
CA PHE A 264 -11.62 21.53 15.20
C PHE A 264 -12.52 22.22 16.23
N GLY A 265 -12.32 23.52 16.45
CA GLY A 265 -13.03 24.25 17.50
C GLY A 265 -12.83 23.59 18.87
N GLU A 266 -13.92 23.23 19.54
CA GLU A 266 -13.90 22.52 20.83
C GLU A 266 -13.94 20.98 20.67
N ILE A 267 -14.11 20.48 19.44
CA ILE A 267 -14.15 19.04 19.16
C ILE A 267 -12.73 18.50 19.06
N VAL A 268 -12.36 17.60 19.98
CA VAL A 268 -11.12 16.83 19.95
C VAL A 268 -11.44 15.36 20.18
N ARG A 269 -11.29 14.52 19.15
CA ARG A 269 -11.71 13.11 19.13
C ARG A 269 -10.72 12.24 18.37
N SER A 270 -10.74 10.93 18.64
CA SER A 270 -9.92 9.96 17.93
C SER A 270 -10.81 8.81 17.44
N ALA A 271 -11.05 8.77 16.13
CA ALA A 271 -11.80 7.71 15.47
C ALA A 271 -10.90 6.50 15.24
N ARG A 272 -11.38 5.30 15.56
CA ARG A 272 -10.64 4.05 15.33
C ARG A 272 -11.50 3.03 14.59
N ALA A 273 -10.92 2.33 13.62
CA ALA A 273 -11.57 1.20 12.97
C ALA A 273 -10.63 0.00 12.81
N ARG A 274 -11.23 -1.20 12.82
CA ARG A 274 -10.60 -2.45 12.44
C ARG A 274 -11.51 -3.19 11.49
N TYR A 275 -10.97 -3.59 10.35
CA TYR A 275 -11.71 -4.30 9.31
C TYR A 275 -10.73 -5.07 8.43
N ASP A 276 -11.28 -5.93 7.59
CA ASP A 276 -10.52 -6.86 6.78
C ASP A 276 -10.73 -6.62 5.27
N GLY A 277 -9.92 -7.28 4.47
CA GLY A 277 -10.07 -7.31 3.02
C GLY A 277 -9.23 -8.40 2.36
N HIS A 278 -9.47 -8.60 1.08
CA HIS A 278 -8.87 -9.65 0.28
C HIS A 278 -8.27 -9.07 -1.00
N SER A 279 -7.03 -9.47 -1.31
CA SER A 279 -6.36 -9.14 -2.56
C SER A 279 -6.26 -10.39 -3.43
N LEU A 280 -6.49 -10.22 -4.73
CA LEU A 280 -6.20 -11.22 -5.75
C LEU A 280 -5.40 -10.53 -6.85
N GLY A 281 -4.39 -11.19 -7.40
CA GLY A 281 -3.71 -10.64 -8.56
C GLY A 281 -2.86 -11.64 -9.31
N GLY A 282 -2.42 -11.19 -10.46
CA GLY A 282 -1.61 -11.95 -11.39
C GLY A 282 -0.57 -11.07 -12.05
N TYR A 283 0.54 -11.70 -12.38
CA TYR A 283 1.65 -11.12 -13.12
C TYR A 283 2.06 -12.08 -14.23
N LEU A 284 2.34 -11.53 -15.40
CA LEU A 284 2.84 -12.25 -16.56
C LEU A 284 3.95 -11.42 -17.20
N GLU A 285 5.13 -12.00 -17.39
CA GLU A 285 6.27 -11.39 -18.06
C GLU A 285 6.79 -12.32 -19.15
N THR A 286 7.09 -11.77 -20.32
CA THR A 286 7.81 -12.47 -21.38
C THR A 286 9.01 -11.63 -21.81
N GLY A 287 10.07 -12.30 -22.22
CA GLY A 287 11.25 -11.61 -22.75
C GLY A 287 12.09 -12.49 -23.65
N CYS A 288 13.01 -11.86 -24.37
CA CYS A 288 13.93 -12.52 -25.29
C CYS A 288 15.37 -12.19 -24.90
N ARG A 289 16.19 -13.19 -24.61
CA ARG A 289 17.60 -13.01 -24.27
C ARG A 289 18.45 -12.94 -25.53
N ILE A 290 19.00 -11.77 -25.80
CA ILE A 290 19.97 -11.54 -26.86
C ILE A 290 21.36 -11.57 -26.22
N ALA A 291 22.06 -12.70 -26.38
CA ALA A 291 23.41 -12.85 -25.88
C ALA A 291 24.40 -12.04 -26.75
N THR A 292 25.26 -11.25 -26.12
CA THR A 292 26.33 -10.50 -26.80
C THR A 292 27.67 -10.71 -26.10
N SER A 293 28.78 -10.33 -26.74
CA SER A 293 30.12 -10.38 -26.13
C SER A 293 30.29 -9.39 -24.96
N GLY A 294 29.45 -8.34 -24.92
CA GLY A 294 29.51 -7.28 -23.93
C GLY A 294 28.64 -7.58 -22.71
N ALA A 295 27.33 -7.65 -22.92
CA ALA A 295 26.29 -7.88 -21.92
C ALA A 295 25.05 -8.47 -22.60
N ASP A 296 24.30 -9.32 -21.90
CA ASP A 296 23.00 -9.78 -22.39
C ASP A 296 22.01 -8.62 -22.42
N ILE A 297 21.26 -8.52 -23.51
CA ILE A 297 20.17 -7.56 -23.67
C ILE A 297 18.87 -8.34 -23.67
N ILE A 298 17.96 -7.98 -22.77
CA ILE A 298 16.71 -8.70 -22.56
C ILE A 298 15.55 -7.71 -22.68
N PRO A 299 15.02 -7.47 -23.90
CA PRO A 299 13.74 -6.79 -24.06
C PRO A 299 12.63 -7.62 -23.39
N MET A 300 11.71 -6.94 -22.72
CA MET A 300 10.62 -7.58 -22.00
C MET A 300 9.32 -6.79 -22.09
N ALA A 301 8.22 -7.52 -21.99
CA ALA A 301 6.89 -7.00 -21.81
C ALA A 301 6.24 -7.73 -20.64
N SER A 302 5.49 -7.00 -19.81
CA SER A 302 4.73 -7.61 -18.73
C SER A 302 3.36 -7.00 -18.55
N LEU A 303 2.48 -7.76 -17.92
CA LEU A 303 1.14 -7.36 -17.54
C LEU A 303 0.91 -7.75 -16.09
N MET A 304 0.37 -6.81 -15.32
CA MET A 304 0.03 -7.01 -13.92
C MET A 304 -1.41 -6.59 -13.66
N ALA A 305 -2.20 -7.48 -13.09
CA ALA A 305 -3.58 -7.20 -12.71
C ALA A 305 -3.78 -7.47 -11.23
N GLY A 306 -4.61 -6.66 -10.58
CA GLY A 306 -4.98 -6.89 -9.19
C GLY A 306 -6.36 -6.37 -8.89
N ARG A 307 -7.02 -7.04 -7.95
CA ARG A 307 -8.29 -6.64 -7.36
C ARG A 307 -8.18 -6.70 -5.85
N LEU A 308 -8.63 -5.64 -5.20
CA LEU A 308 -8.75 -5.54 -3.75
C LEU A 308 -10.23 -5.43 -3.41
N MET A 309 -10.70 -6.24 -2.49
CA MET A 309 -12.04 -6.20 -1.92
C MET A 309 -11.91 -5.91 -0.43
N ARG A 310 -12.47 -4.80 0.03
CA ARG A 310 -12.43 -4.39 1.44
C ARG A 310 -13.83 -4.43 2.02
N ASP A 311 -13.93 -4.93 3.24
CA ASP A 311 -15.19 -4.99 3.95
C ASP A 311 -15.65 -3.58 4.37
N GLY A 312 -16.97 -3.42 4.48
CA GLY A 312 -17.53 -2.24 5.13
C GLY A 312 -17.19 -2.22 6.62
N PHE A 313 -17.06 -1.02 7.19
CA PHE A 313 -16.62 -0.87 8.57
C PHE A 313 -17.36 0.26 9.28
N ARG A 314 -17.27 0.24 10.62
CA ARG A 314 -17.73 1.35 11.46
C ARG A 314 -16.58 1.81 12.34
N GLU A 315 -16.28 3.10 12.29
CA GLU A 315 -15.39 3.73 13.25
C GLU A 315 -16.02 3.78 14.64
N ARG A 316 -15.16 3.88 15.65
CA ARG A 316 -15.53 3.98 17.05
C ARG A 316 -14.78 5.14 17.71
N ASN A 317 -15.26 5.55 18.87
CA ASN A 317 -14.61 6.53 19.78
C ASN A 317 -14.57 7.98 19.30
N ALA A 318 -15.30 8.34 18.23
CA ALA A 318 -15.44 9.74 17.78
C ALA A 318 -16.89 10.25 17.80
N GLY A 319 -17.80 9.55 18.48
CA GLY A 319 -19.21 9.95 18.60
C GLY A 319 -19.85 10.12 17.22
N ALA A 320 -20.61 11.19 17.04
CA ALA A 320 -21.34 11.54 15.83
C ALA A 320 -20.47 11.70 14.58
N VAL A 321 -19.18 12.01 14.71
CA VAL A 321 -18.24 12.13 13.56
C VAL A 321 -17.49 10.83 13.27
N SER A 322 -17.80 9.74 13.97
CA SER A 322 -17.37 8.40 13.52
C SER A 322 -18.04 8.07 12.19
N LEU A 323 -17.35 7.36 11.31
CA LEU A 323 -17.87 6.98 10.00
C LEU A 323 -18.41 5.55 9.98
N ASP A 324 -19.58 5.39 9.36
CA ASP A 324 -20.07 4.12 8.83
C ASP A 324 -19.74 4.08 7.33
N ALA A 325 -18.87 3.15 6.92
CA ALA A 325 -18.39 3.04 5.55
C ALA A 325 -18.86 1.74 4.89
N ASP A 326 -19.26 1.84 3.63
CA ASP A 326 -19.65 0.69 2.83
C ASP A 326 -18.41 -0.11 2.38
N GLY A 327 -18.61 -1.38 2.02
CA GLY A 327 -17.55 -2.20 1.43
C GLY A 327 -17.23 -1.73 0.01
N GLU A 328 -15.96 -1.80 -0.37
CA GLU A 328 -15.45 -1.22 -1.61
C GLU A 328 -14.56 -2.24 -2.34
N SER A 329 -14.54 -2.18 -3.68
CA SER A 329 -13.55 -2.92 -4.47
C SER A 329 -12.81 -2.00 -5.42
N SER A 330 -11.49 -2.15 -5.48
CA SER A 330 -10.64 -1.43 -6.43
C SER A 330 -9.90 -2.43 -7.29
N SER A 331 -9.62 -2.06 -8.54
CA SER A 331 -8.82 -2.85 -9.47
C SER A 331 -7.73 -2.02 -10.11
N PHE A 332 -6.66 -2.68 -10.55
CA PHE A 332 -5.66 -2.09 -11.42
C PHE A 332 -5.28 -3.06 -12.53
N LEU A 333 -4.85 -2.51 -13.64
CA LEU A 333 -4.21 -3.24 -14.74
C LEU A 333 -3.06 -2.41 -15.27
N THR A 334 -1.84 -2.89 -15.10
CA THR A 334 -0.63 -2.21 -15.53
C THR A 334 0.06 -3.02 -16.62
N GLY A 335 0.24 -2.41 -17.78
CA GLY A 335 1.10 -2.93 -18.84
C GLY A 335 2.48 -2.30 -18.75
N SER A 336 3.52 -3.08 -19.03
CA SER A 336 4.89 -2.59 -18.95
C SER A 336 5.72 -3.04 -20.13
N LEU A 337 6.58 -2.15 -20.61
CA LEU A 337 7.63 -2.44 -21.58
C LEU A 337 8.97 -2.07 -20.98
N GLY A 338 9.98 -2.92 -21.17
CA GLY A 338 11.29 -2.66 -20.60
C GLY A 338 12.43 -3.36 -21.30
N VAL A 339 13.62 -3.01 -20.87
CA VAL A 339 14.86 -3.70 -21.25
C VAL A 339 15.69 -3.95 -20.01
N ARG A 340 16.33 -5.10 -19.97
CA ARG A 340 17.26 -5.50 -18.92
C ARG A 340 18.62 -5.81 -19.51
N PHE A 341 19.64 -5.24 -18.90
CA PHE A 341 21.04 -5.49 -19.22
C PHE A 341 21.65 -6.31 -18.10
N ARG A 342 22.32 -7.40 -18.46
CA ARG A 342 22.97 -8.30 -17.51
C ARG A 342 24.37 -8.63 -17.98
N LYS A 343 25.32 -8.73 -17.06
CA LYS A 343 26.66 -9.21 -17.38
C LYS A 343 27.19 -10.10 -16.27
N ASP A 344 27.78 -11.23 -16.63
CA ASP A 344 28.45 -12.10 -15.67
C ASP A 344 29.96 -11.83 -15.67
N TYR A 345 30.50 -11.46 -14.53
CA TYR A 345 31.94 -11.32 -14.30
C TYR A 345 32.42 -12.50 -13.46
N VAL A 346 33.16 -13.42 -14.10
CA VAL A 346 33.72 -14.59 -13.42
C VAL A 346 35.17 -14.32 -13.01
N PHE A 347 35.51 -14.62 -11.77
CA PHE A 347 36.86 -14.45 -11.22
C PHE A 347 37.26 -15.66 -10.37
N SER A 348 38.53 -15.71 -9.95
CA SER A 348 39.09 -16.89 -9.28
C SER A 348 38.45 -17.23 -7.94
N SER A 349 37.80 -16.28 -7.26
CA SER A 349 37.09 -16.49 -5.99
C SER A 349 35.56 -16.57 -6.11
N GLY A 350 34.98 -16.43 -7.31
CA GLY A 350 33.53 -16.36 -7.47
C GLY A 350 33.02 -15.81 -8.80
N ALA A 351 31.76 -15.38 -8.80
CA ALA A 351 31.15 -14.66 -9.90
C ALA A 351 30.33 -13.48 -9.36
N PHE A 352 30.34 -12.37 -10.10
CA PHE A 352 29.57 -11.18 -9.84
C PHE A 352 28.70 -10.86 -11.05
N THR A 353 27.40 -10.66 -10.82
CA THR A 353 26.43 -10.39 -11.86
C THR A 353 25.68 -9.10 -11.54
N PRO A 354 26.11 -7.96 -12.10
CA PRO A 354 25.30 -6.75 -12.11
C PRO A 354 24.16 -6.86 -13.12
N GLU A 355 23.07 -6.20 -12.77
CA GLU A 355 21.90 -6.08 -13.62
C GLU A 355 21.31 -4.66 -13.55
N ILE A 356 20.87 -4.15 -14.69
CA ILE A 356 20.15 -2.89 -14.79
C ILE A 356 18.86 -3.17 -15.56
N THR A 357 17.73 -2.80 -14.99
CA THR A 357 16.42 -2.86 -15.63
C THR A 357 15.90 -1.45 -15.83
N MET A 358 15.33 -1.18 -16.99
CA MET A 358 14.61 0.07 -17.28
C MET A 358 13.24 -0.30 -17.82
N ARG A 359 12.19 0.19 -17.17
CA ARG A 359 10.81 -0.15 -17.53
C ARG A 359 9.96 1.12 -17.59
N TRP A 360 9.08 1.17 -18.57
CA TRP A 360 7.96 2.09 -18.63
C TRP A 360 6.70 1.34 -18.28
N ASP A 361 5.98 1.84 -17.28
CA ASP A 361 4.73 1.28 -16.78
C ASP A 361 3.58 2.19 -17.18
N HIS A 362 2.49 1.58 -17.65
CA HIS A 362 1.27 2.27 -18.02
C HIS A 362 0.05 1.64 -17.34
N ASP A 363 -0.68 2.45 -16.56
CA ASP A 363 -1.96 2.09 -15.97
C ASP A 363 -3.08 2.15 -17.01
N LEU A 364 -3.54 0.96 -17.40
CA LEU A 364 -4.56 0.76 -18.43
C LEU A 364 -5.98 0.98 -17.88
N VAL A 365 -6.19 0.77 -16.58
CA VAL A 365 -7.54 0.80 -15.97
C VAL A 365 -7.57 1.72 -14.76
N GLY A 366 -6.70 1.48 -13.76
CA GLY A 366 -6.71 1.98 -12.38
C GLY A 366 -8.02 2.59 -11.90
N ASP A 367 -8.71 1.96 -10.96
CA ASP A 367 -9.90 2.59 -10.38
C ASP A 367 -9.53 3.77 -9.48
N ASP A 368 -10.41 4.76 -9.40
CA ASP A 368 -10.33 5.79 -8.37
C ASP A 368 -10.47 5.13 -7.00
N HIS A 369 -9.63 5.52 -6.04
CA HIS A 369 -9.74 5.04 -4.67
C HIS A 369 -10.77 5.88 -3.92
N VAL A 370 -11.92 5.32 -3.57
CA VAL A 370 -13.00 6.06 -2.92
C VAL A 370 -13.35 5.49 -1.54
N LEU A 371 -13.97 6.33 -0.72
CA LEU A 371 -14.63 5.95 0.51
C LEU A 371 -16.07 6.43 0.42
N ASN A 372 -17.00 5.48 0.41
CA ASN A 372 -18.43 5.74 0.53
C ASN A 372 -18.82 5.67 2.01
N GLY A 373 -18.97 6.83 2.64
CA GLY A 373 -19.16 6.97 4.08
C GLY A 373 -20.43 7.72 4.45
N ARG A 374 -20.79 7.65 5.73
CA ARG A 374 -21.81 8.49 6.38
C ARG A 374 -21.43 8.67 7.83
N PHE A 375 -21.86 9.77 8.45
CA PHE A 375 -21.69 9.97 9.88
C PHE A 375 -22.53 8.98 10.69
N ALA A 376 -21.96 8.46 11.77
CA ALA A 376 -22.58 7.44 12.61
C ALA A 376 -23.91 7.93 13.18
N GLY A 377 -24.95 7.11 13.01
CA GLY A 377 -26.31 7.45 13.43
C GLY A 377 -27.00 8.51 12.57
N GLN A 378 -26.41 8.93 11.44
CA GLN A 378 -26.97 9.93 10.52
C GLN A 378 -27.11 9.38 9.09
N PRO A 379 -28.15 8.58 8.79
CA PRO A 379 -28.31 7.93 7.48
C PRO A 379 -28.36 8.89 6.28
N LEU A 380 -28.87 10.11 6.49
CA LEU A 380 -28.99 11.14 5.44
C LEU A 380 -27.67 11.86 5.12
N SER A 381 -26.59 11.55 5.85
CA SER A 381 -25.27 12.18 5.71
C SER A 381 -24.31 11.42 4.77
N ALA A 382 -24.81 10.63 3.83
CA ALA A 382 -23.95 9.89 2.91
C ALA A 382 -23.05 10.82 2.07
N PHE A 383 -21.77 10.51 1.92
CA PHE A 383 -20.83 11.22 1.08
C PHE A 383 -19.79 10.26 0.49
N THR A 384 -19.10 10.72 -0.55
CA THR A 384 -17.99 9.98 -1.14
C THR A 384 -16.75 10.87 -1.11
N THR A 385 -15.70 10.42 -0.41
CA THR A 385 -14.37 11.02 -0.55
C THR A 385 -13.53 10.21 -1.52
N ARG A 386 -12.66 10.90 -2.25
CA ARG A 386 -11.80 10.34 -3.30
C ARG A 386 -10.35 10.61 -2.92
N GLY A 387 -9.54 9.56 -2.92
CA GLY A 387 -8.10 9.64 -2.78
C GLY A 387 -7.43 10.05 -4.09
N GLU A 388 -6.13 10.29 -4.00
CA GLU A 388 -5.34 10.60 -5.18
C GLU A 388 -5.27 9.43 -6.15
N ARG A 389 -5.30 9.77 -7.43
CA ARG A 389 -4.97 8.87 -8.52
C ARG A 389 -3.64 9.32 -9.09
N GLY A 390 -2.61 8.51 -8.93
CA GLY A 390 -1.30 8.81 -9.52
C GLY A 390 -1.35 8.85 -11.06
N ASP A 391 -0.37 9.52 -11.67
CA ASP A 391 -0.15 9.49 -13.12
C ASP A 391 -0.21 8.05 -13.64
N ARG A 392 -0.84 7.89 -14.80
CA ARG A 392 -0.93 6.60 -15.49
C ARG A 392 0.43 6.10 -15.96
N ASN A 393 1.42 6.98 -16.12
CA ASN A 393 2.73 6.62 -16.61
C ASN A 393 3.76 6.73 -15.50
N SER A 394 4.57 5.69 -15.33
CA SER A 394 5.75 5.76 -14.48
C SER A 394 6.98 5.19 -15.17
N PHE A 395 8.14 5.75 -14.80
CA PHE A 395 9.43 5.19 -15.13
C PHE A 395 9.92 4.36 -13.94
N ALA A 396 10.27 3.11 -14.20
CA ALA A 396 10.66 2.14 -13.19
C ALA A 396 12.08 1.60 -13.47
N PRO A 397 13.13 2.26 -12.94
CA PRO A 397 14.49 1.76 -13.00
C PRO A 397 14.73 0.70 -11.90
N GLY A 398 15.52 -0.31 -12.22
CA GLY A 398 15.93 -1.35 -11.28
C GLY A 398 17.42 -1.63 -11.37
N PHE A 399 18.02 -1.98 -10.23
CA PHE A 399 19.42 -2.35 -10.11
C PHE A 399 19.53 -3.66 -9.33
N GLY A 400 20.17 -4.66 -9.93
CA GLY A 400 20.43 -5.96 -9.33
C GLY A 400 21.91 -6.19 -9.11
N PHE A 401 22.24 -6.78 -7.96
CA PHE A 401 23.57 -7.24 -7.61
C PHE A 401 23.47 -8.68 -7.13
N THR A 402 24.11 -9.61 -7.84
CA THR A 402 24.29 -10.99 -7.38
C THR A 402 25.78 -11.29 -7.22
N LEU A 403 26.18 -11.78 -6.04
CA LEU A 403 27.52 -12.26 -5.75
C LEU A 403 27.48 -13.74 -5.36
N ARG A 404 28.31 -14.54 -6.02
CA ARG A 404 28.55 -15.95 -5.69
C ARG A 404 30.01 -16.16 -5.35
N THR A 405 30.32 -16.72 -4.18
CA THR A 405 31.69 -17.06 -3.79
C THR A 405 31.95 -18.56 -3.91
N LYS A 406 33.22 -18.95 -3.99
CA LYS A 406 33.64 -20.37 -3.94
C LYS A 406 33.39 -21.05 -2.59
N GLU A 407 33.20 -20.27 -1.53
CA GLU A 407 32.80 -20.73 -0.20
C GLU A 407 31.28 -20.93 -0.08
N ASN A 408 30.59 -21.01 -1.24
CA ASN A 408 29.14 -21.14 -1.38
C ASN A 408 28.33 -20.06 -0.64
N VAL A 409 28.87 -18.86 -0.51
CA VAL A 409 28.08 -17.67 -0.15
C VAL A 409 27.40 -17.18 -1.41
N TYR A 410 26.08 -16.97 -1.33
CA TYR A 410 25.30 -16.30 -2.35
C TYR A 410 24.60 -15.11 -1.70
N PHE A 411 24.81 -13.92 -2.28
CA PHE A 411 24.20 -12.69 -1.84
C PHE A 411 23.50 -12.04 -3.03
N GLN A 412 22.27 -11.61 -2.81
CA GLN A 412 21.46 -10.91 -3.79
C GLN A 412 20.87 -9.66 -3.16
N LEU A 413 21.04 -8.53 -3.85
CA LEU A 413 20.38 -7.27 -3.56
C LEU A 413 19.71 -6.80 -4.85
N ILE A 414 18.43 -6.49 -4.75
CA ILE A 414 17.66 -5.92 -5.86
C ILE A 414 17.02 -4.64 -5.34
N TYR A 415 17.15 -3.57 -6.10
CA TYR A 415 16.46 -2.31 -5.89
C TYR A 415 15.56 -2.04 -7.09
N ASP A 416 14.31 -1.64 -6.82
CA ASP A 416 13.38 -1.15 -7.82
C ASP A 416 12.85 0.22 -7.40
N GLY A 417 12.89 1.17 -8.32
CA GLY A 417 12.19 2.44 -8.21
C GLY A 417 10.95 2.46 -9.10
N SER A 418 9.96 3.28 -8.75
CA SER A 418 8.86 3.67 -9.64
C SER A 418 8.56 5.14 -9.42
N PHE A 419 8.67 5.94 -10.48
CA PHE A 419 8.57 7.39 -10.42
C PHE A 419 7.55 7.89 -11.45
N SER A 420 6.63 8.73 -11.00
CA SER A 420 5.73 9.51 -11.84
C SER A 420 5.72 10.98 -11.41
N SER A 421 4.90 11.83 -12.04
CA SER A 421 4.77 13.24 -11.62
C SER A 421 4.36 13.38 -10.15
N ASP A 422 3.56 12.43 -9.67
CA ASP A 422 2.85 12.52 -8.41
C ASP A 422 3.33 11.47 -7.40
N SER A 423 4.11 10.47 -7.84
CA SER A 423 4.57 9.38 -6.96
C SER A 423 6.06 9.11 -7.06
N ALA A 424 6.65 8.73 -5.92
CA ALA A 424 7.97 8.15 -5.85
C ALA A 424 7.91 6.92 -4.93
N GLN A 425 8.31 5.77 -5.46
CA GLN A 425 8.33 4.51 -4.71
C GLN A 425 9.70 3.88 -4.82
N HIS A 426 10.18 3.35 -3.69
CA HIS A 426 11.47 2.68 -3.57
C HIS A 426 11.24 1.31 -2.92
N ARG A 427 11.81 0.26 -3.50
CA ARG A 427 11.76 -1.08 -2.95
C ARG A 427 13.15 -1.72 -3.01
N ALA A 428 13.51 -2.45 -1.96
CA ALA A 428 14.70 -3.27 -1.94
C ALA A 428 14.34 -4.69 -1.49
N THR A 429 14.88 -5.69 -2.18
CA THR A 429 14.82 -7.10 -1.78
C THR A 429 16.22 -7.59 -1.46
N LEU A 430 16.34 -8.34 -0.36
CA LEU A 430 17.58 -8.96 0.09
C LEU A 430 17.42 -10.47 0.15
N GLY A 431 18.37 -11.17 -0.47
CA GLY A 431 18.53 -12.62 -0.40
C GLY A 431 19.93 -12.98 0.09
N LEU A 432 20.02 -13.85 1.10
CA LEU A 432 21.29 -14.36 1.60
C LEU A 432 21.25 -15.90 1.65
N ARG A 433 22.35 -16.53 1.24
CA ARG A 433 22.58 -17.96 1.36
C ARG A 433 24.03 -18.24 1.72
N TYR A 434 24.24 -19.22 2.60
CA TYR A 434 25.53 -19.81 2.90
C TYR A 434 25.41 -21.33 2.82
N ALA A 435 26.23 -21.99 2.01
CA ALA A 435 26.23 -23.45 1.87
C ALA A 435 27.54 -24.05 2.42
N TRP A 436 27.51 -24.66 3.61
CA TRP A 436 28.66 -25.40 4.14
C TRP A 436 28.72 -26.82 3.60
#